data_AF-A0AAX4J436-F1
#
_entry.id   AF-A0AAX4J436-F1
#
_cell.length_a   1.000
_cell.length_b   1.000
_cell.length_c   1.000
_cell.angle_alpha   90.00
_cell.angle_beta   90.00
_cell.angle_gamma   90.00
#
_symmetry.space_group_name_H-M   'P 1'
#
loop_
_entity.id
_entity.type
_entity.pdbx_description
1 polymer ?
#
loop_
_entity_poly.entity_id
_entity_poly.type
_entity_poly.pdbx_seq_one_letter_code
_entity_poly.pdbx_strand_id
1 'polypeptide(L)'
;MGSDVSNTKIYFRSVTPALSAVEWREHKLSLEDRIQEKGSFSGRPRPDLDKAWHDLLNAENIDIEPEYMRHLGRENNGIAAPDGNSYLSTLNIYHKIHCLNRIKQFMCPDYYFPGS
;
A
#
# COMPACT_ATOMS: atom_id res chain seq x y z
N MET A 1 17.13 -38.30 -21.91
CA MET A 1 17.81 -36.99 -21.73
C MET A 1 17.40 -36.09 -22.89
N GLY A 2 16.74 -34.96 -22.75
CA GLY A 2 16.30 -34.22 -21.56
C GLY A 2 14.81 -33.90 -21.65
N SER A 3 14.18 -33.90 -20.49
CA SER A 3 12.80 -33.48 -20.27
C SER A 3 12.66 -31.98 -20.53
N ASP A 4 11.73 -31.65 -21.42
CA ASP A 4 11.22 -30.32 -21.69
C ASP A 4 10.50 -29.81 -20.43
N VAL A 5 11.14 -28.89 -19.70
CA VAL A 5 10.53 -28.23 -18.56
C VAL A 5 9.63 -27.13 -19.11
N SER A 6 8.44 -27.57 -19.49
CA SER A 6 7.26 -26.71 -19.64
C SER A 6 7.16 -25.85 -18.38
N ASN A 7 7.55 -24.59 -18.52
CA ASN A 7 7.70 -23.67 -17.40
C ASN A 7 6.30 -23.38 -16.84
N THR A 8 6.03 -24.10 -15.77
CA THR A 8 4.80 -24.21 -15.00
C THR A 8 4.09 -22.87 -14.82
N LYS A 9 3.03 -22.65 -15.61
CA LYS A 9 1.97 -21.68 -15.33
C LYS A 9 1.19 -22.13 -14.09
N ILE A 10 1.79 -21.99 -12.91
CA ILE A 10 1.07 -22.10 -11.63
C ILE A 10 1.56 -20.98 -10.73
N TYR A 11 1.06 -19.78 -11.01
CA TYR A 11 0.81 -18.83 -9.94
C TYR A 11 -0.69 -18.63 -9.95
N PHE A 12 -1.32 -18.98 -8.82
CA PHE A 12 -2.69 -18.62 -8.48
C PHE A 12 -2.96 -17.23 -9.06
N ARG A 13 -3.92 -17.13 -9.97
CA ARG A 13 -4.43 -15.84 -10.42
C ARG A 13 -5.25 -15.30 -9.25
N SER A 14 -4.55 -14.86 -8.21
CA SER A 14 -5.10 -14.10 -7.10
C SER A 14 -5.86 -12.96 -7.75
N VAL A 15 -7.18 -12.97 -7.64
CA VAL A 15 -8.01 -11.86 -8.12
C VAL A 15 -7.63 -10.66 -7.26
N THR A 16 -6.71 -9.83 -7.75
CA THR A 16 -6.38 -8.56 -7.12
C THR A 16 -7.31 -7.52 -7.73
N PRO A 17 -8.22 -6.90 -6.95
CA PRO A 17 -9.21 -5.97 -7.49
C PRO A 17 -8.59 -4.77 -8.21
N ALA A 18 -7.31 -4.46 -7.94
CA ALA A 18 -6.56 -3.38 -8.59
C ALA A 18 -5.57 -3.86 -9.67
N LEU A 19 -5.67 -5.11 -10.18
CA LEU A 19 -4.70 -5.63 -11.16
C LEU A 19 -4.64 -4.80 -12.44
N SER A 20 -5.79 -4.32 -12.91
CA SER A 20 -5.91 -3.51 -14.13
C SER A 20 -5.22 -2.16 -14.03
N ALA A 21 -4.98 -1.67 -12.81
CA ALA A 21 -4.29 -0.40 -12.56
C ALA A 21 -2.76 -0.54 -12.50
N VAL A 22 -2.21 -1.76 -12.62
CA VAL A 22 -0.77 -1.99 -12.55
C VAL A 22 -0.12 -1.71 -13.90
N GLU A 23 0.75 -0.70 -13.92
CA GLU A 23 1.67 -0.43 -15.04
C GLU A 23 3.10 -0.85 -14.69
N TRP A 24 3.75 -1.58 -15.60
CA TRP A 24 5.15 -1.98 -15.44
C TRP A 24 6.09 -0.98 -16.13
N ARG A 25 7.10 -0.50 -15.40
CA ARG A 25 8.15 0.37 -15.95
C ARG A 25 9.51 -0.07 -15.44
N GLU A 26 10.50 -0.13 -16.33
CA GLU A 26 11.89 -0.33 -15.94
C GLU A 26 12.49 1.00 -15.46
N HIS A 27 12.97 1.00 -14.22
CA HIS A 27 13.69 2.14 -13.64
C HIS A 27 15.08 1.67 -13.21
N LYS A 28 16.12 2.34 -13.72
CA LYS A 28 17.49 2.17 -13.22
C LYS A 28 17.69 3.11 -12.05
N LEU A 29 17.85 2.55 -10.86
CA LEU A 29 18.26 3.30 -9.68
C LEU A 29 19.75 3.60 -9.79
N SER A 30 20.10 4.88 -9.70
CA SER A 30 21.49 5.34 -9.70
C SER A 30 22.00 5.43 -8.26
N LEU A 31 23.32 5.34 -8.06
CA LEU A 31 23.93 5.57 -6.74
C LEU A 31 23.73 7.01 -6.22
N GLU A 32 23.34 7.92 -7.11
CA GLU A 32 23.06 9.33 -6.86
C GLU A 32 21.63 9.58 -6.36
N ASP A 33 20.74 8.57 -6.47
CA ASP A 33 19.39 8.54 -5.87
C ASP A 33 19.46 8.39 -4.33
N ARG A 34 20.41 9.09 -3.73
CA ARG A 34 20.64 9.17 -2.29
C ARG A 34 19.35 9.60 -1.61
N ILE A 35 19.11 9.07 -0.42
CA ILE A 35 18.07 9.56 0.49
C ILE A 35 18.28 11.06 0.66
N GLN A 36 17.49 11.86 -0.06
CA GLN A 36 17.63 13.30 -0.04
C GLN A 36 17.09 13.79 1.31
N GLU A 37 17.91 14.56 2.04
CA GLU A 37 17.47 15.21 3.28
C GLU A 37 16.25 16.12 3.07
N LYS A 38 15.98 16.53 1.82
CA LYS A 38 14.86 17.38 1.41
C LYS A 38 13.91 16.72 0.41
N GLY A 39 13.93 15.39 0.25
CA GLY A 39 13.00 14.71 -0.66
C GLY A 39 11.55 14.78 -0.16
N SER A 40 10.56 14.81 -1.07
CA SER A 40 9.14 15.04 -0.70
C SER A 40 8.57 14.04 0.32
N PHE A 41 9.14 12.83 0.40
CA PHE A 41 8.74 11.78 1.34
C PHE A 41 9.87 11.32 2.28
N SER A 42 11.01 12.03 2.29
CA SER A 42 12.21 11.66 3.06
C SER A 42 12.83 12.85 3.79
N GLY A 43 13.78 12.54 4.68
CA GLY A 43 14.55 13.53 5.43
C GLY A 43 13.96 13.86 6.79
N ARG A 44 14.36 15.01 7.35
CA ARG A 44 13.97 15.43 8.71
C ARG A 44 12.47 15.77 8.77
N PRO A 45 11.83 15.58 9.95
CA PRO A 45 10.44 15.97 10.16
C PRO A 45 10.21 17.45 9.83
N ARG A 46 9.13 17.73 9.10
CA ARG A 46 8.73 19.09 8.69
C ARG A 46 7.28 19.09 8.20
N PRO A 47 6.56 20.21 8.28
CA PRO A 47 5.14 20.29 7.89
C PRO A 47 4.86 19.80 6.45
N ASP A 48 5.70 20.17 5.48
CA ASP A 48 5.49 19.77 4.08
C ASP A 48 5.64 18.26 3.86
N LEU A 49 6.54 17.62 4.61
CA LEU A 49 6.73 16.17 4.59
C LEU A 49 5.49 15.49 5.18
N ASP A 50 5.01 15.98 6.31
CA ASP A 50 3.82 15.44 6.98
C ASP A 50 2.58 15.57 6.09
N LYS A 51 2.43 16.71 5.41
CA LYS A 51 1.38 16.93 4.43
C LYS A 51 1.48 15.95 3.26
N ALA A 52 2.68 15.76 2.69
CA ALA A 52 2.86 14.82 1.58
C ALA A 52 2.47 13.39 1.96
N TRP A 53 2.89 12.92 3.15
CA TRP A 53 2.50 11.60 3.66
C TRP A 53 1.00 11.50 3.96
N HIS A 54 0.39 12.55 4.49
CA HIS A 54 -1.05 12.60 4.73
C HIS A 54 -1.82 12.52 3.40
N ASP A 55 -1.47 13.35 2.42
CA ASP A 55 -2.13 13.37 1.11
C ASP A 55 -2.00 12.01 0.40
N LEU A 56 -0.83 11.35 0.51
CA LEU A 56 -0.61 10.02 -0.06
C LEU A 56 -1.49 8.93 0.58
N LEU A 57 -1.70 8.98 1.89
CA LEU A 57 -2.46 7.97 2.63
C LEU A 57 -3.96 8.28 2.75
N ASN A 58 -4.40 9.48 2.36
CA ASN A 58 -5.80 9.91 2.54
C ASN A 58 -6.82 9.03 1.80
N ALA A 59 -6.38 8.35 0.73
CA ALA A 59 -7.21 7.45 -0.08
C ALA A 59 -6.95 5.96 0.21
N GLU A 60 -6.46 5.61 1.40
CA GLU A 60 -6.14 4.21 1.73
C GLU A 60 -7.36 3.29 1.84
N ASN A 61 -8.54 3.87 2.13
CA ASN A 61 -9.79 3.13 2.23
C ASN A 61 -10.55 3.19 0.90
N ILE A 62 -10.99 2.03 0.44
CA ILE A 62 -11.77 1.86 -0.79
C ILE A 62 -13.02 1.03 -0.50
N ASP A 63 -14.06 1.26 -1.29
CA ASP A 63 -15.23 0.41 -1.32
C ASP A 63 -15.02 -0.72 -2.33
N ILE A 64 -15.38 -1.94 -1.96
CA ILE A 64 -15.39 -3.09 -2.85
C ILE A 64 -16.79 -3.70 -2.94
N GLU A 65 -17.10 -4.24 -4.11
CA GLU A 65 -18.39 -4.86 -4.38
C GLU A 65 -18.57 -6.16 -3.58
N PRO A 66 -19.79 -6.51 -3.15
CA PRO A 66 -20.07 -7.75 -2.43
C PRO A 66 -19.61 -9.02 -3.15
N GLU A 67 -19.55 -8.99 -4.49
CA GLU A 67 -19.05 -10.11 -5.30
C GLU A 67 -17.60 -10.48 -4.97
N TYR A 68 -16.73 -9.48 -4.73
CA TYR A 68 -15.35 -9.75 -4.33
C TYR A 68 -15.29 -10.46 -2.98
N MET A 69 -16.12 -10.04 -2.02
CA MET A 69 -16.17 -10.66 -0.70
C MET A 69 -16.72 -12.08 -0.74
N ARG A 70 -17.72 -12.33 -1.60
CA ARG A 70 -18.26 -13.67 -1.88
C ARG A 70 -17.22 -14.57 -2.52
N HIS A 71 -16.50 -14.08 -3.52
CA HIS A 71 -15.43 -14.82 -4.18
C HIS A 71 -14.30 -15.22 -3.21
N LEU A 72 -14.00 -14.34 -2.24
CA LEU A 72 -13.02 -14.61 -1.19
C LEU A 72 -13.56 -15.45 -0.03
N GLY A 73 -14.88 -15.71 0.03
CA GLY A 73 -15.52 -16.39 1.16
C GLY A 73 -15.44 -15.60 2.47
N ARG A 74 -15.41 -14.26 2.41
CA ARG A 74 -15.16 -13.36 3.55
C ARG A 74 -16.35 -12.49 3.94
N GLU A 75 -17.54 -12.77 3.43
CA GLU A 75 -18.75 -11.96 3.66
C GLU A 75 -19.06 -11.75 5.15
N ASN A 76 -18.81 -12.75 6.00
CA ASN A 76 -19.05 -12.68 7.45
C ASN A 76 -17.92 -11.97 8.24
N ASN A 77 -16.79 -11.67 7.59
CA ASN A 77 -15.62 -11.04 8.21
C ASN A 77 -15.42 -9.58 7.77
N GLY A 78 -16.17 -9.15 6.76
CA GLY A 78 -16.08 -7.81 6.18
C GLY A 78 -16.79 -6.76 7.01
N ILE A 79 -16.34 -5.52 6.90
CA ILE A 79 -17.06 -4.34 7.41
C ILE A 79 -17.90 -3.80 6.26
N ALA A 80 -19.23 -3.89 6.38
CA ALA A 80 -20.13 -3.30 5.40
C ALA A 80 -20.08 -1.77 5.48
N ALA A 81 -20.18 -1.11 4.33
CA ALA A 81 -20.36 0.33 4.26
C ALA A 81 -21.73 0.74 4.85
N PRO A 82 -21.91 2.03 5.25
CA PRO A 82 -23.14 2.48 5.91
C PRO A 82 -24.43 2.25 5.09
N ASP A 83 -24.33 2.18 3.77
CA ASP A 83 -25.44 1.93 2.87
C ASP A 83 -25.76 0.43 2.67
N GLY A 84 -24.91 -0.46 3.18
CA GLY A 84 -25.02 -1.92 3.08
C GLY A 84 -24.72 -2.51 1.70
N ASN A 85 -24.31 -1.69 0.72
CA ASN A 85 -24.15 -2.15 -0.67
C ASN A 85 -22.70 -2.48 -1.03
N SER A 86 -21.74 -2.09 -0.21
CA SER A 86 -20.32 -2.35 -0.41
C SER A 86 -19.64 -2.75 0.89
N TYR A 87 -18.37 -3.16 0.79
CA TYR A 87 -17.52 -3.44 1.93
C TYR A 87 -16.32 -2.48 1.95
N LEU A 88 -15.95 -2.01 3.14
CA LEU A 88 -14.73 -1.23 3.33
C LEU A 88 -13.50 -2.14 3.21
N SER A 89 -12.51 -1.69 2.45
CA SER A 89 -11.25 -2.41 2.24
C SER A 89 -10.06 -1.45 2.09
N THR A 90 -8.86 -2.02 2.08
CA THR A 90 -7.60 -1.29 1.88
C THR A 90 -6.68 -2.11 0.99
N LEU A 91 -6.03 -1.48 0.01
CA LEU A 91 -4.98 -2.16 -0.76
C LEU A 91 -3.76 -2.41 0.13
N ASN A 92 -3.17 -3.60 0.05
CA ASN A 92 -1.99 -3.97 0.85
C ASN A 92 -0.81 -2.99 0.67
N ILE A 93 -0.69 -2.33 -0.49
CA ILE A 93 0.33 -1.29 -0.70
C ILE A 93 0.17 -0.12 0.28
N TYR A 94 -1.06 0.35 0.53
CA TYR A 94 -1.32 1.42 1.50
C TYR A 94 -1.01 0.96 2.91
N HIS A 95 -1.35 -0.28 3.29
CA HIS A 95 -0.99 -0.85 4.60
C HIS A 95 0.53 -0.82 4.84
N LYS A 96 1.33 -1.21 3.83
CA LYS A 96 2.79 -1.18 3.93
C LYS A 96 3.31 0.25 4.09
N ILE A 97 2.78 1.19 3.30
CA ILE A 97 3.19 2.61 3.31
C ILE A 97 2.78 3.29 4.63
N HIS A 98 1.59 3.00 5.16
CA HIS A 98 1.12 3.46 6.47
C HIS A 98 2.08 3.04 7.58
N CYS A 99 2.44 1.75 7.62
CA CYS A 99 3.37 1.24 8.63
C CYS A 99 4.75 1.89 8.51
N LEU A 100 5.24 2.10 7.29
CA LEU A 100 6.50 2.82 7.06
C LEU A 100 6.44 4.26 7.57
N ASN A 101 5.33 4.97 7.34
CA ASN A 101 5.10 6.32 7.85
C ASN A 101 5.16 6.35 9.39
N ARG A 102 4.56 5.35 10.04
CA ARG A 102 4.54 5.22 11.50
C ARG A 102 5.92 4.89 12.08
N ILE A 103 6.69 4.00 11.44
CA ILE A 103 8.09 3.75 11.83
C ILE A 103 8.92 5.04 11.74
N LYS A 104 8.77 5.81 10.65
CA LYS A 104 9.40 7.13 10.49
C LYS A 104 9.05 8.08 11.64
N GLN A 105 7.80 8.10 12.09
CA GLN A 105 7.38 8.93 13.24
C GLN A 105 8.06 8.48 14.55
N PHE A 106 8.11 7.16 14.80
CA PHE A 106 8.79 6.60 15.97
C PHE A 106 10.30 6.81 15.99
N MET A 107 10.95 7.04 14.84
CA MET A 107 12.36 7.40 14.78
C MET A 107 12.65 8.86 15.14
N CYS A 108 11.62 9.72 15.25
CA CYS A 108 11.77 11.14 15.60
C CYS A 108 10.78 11.54 16.72
N PRO A 109 10.87 10.89 17.91
CA PRO A 109 9.89 11.09 18.97
C PRO A 109 9.82 12.52 19.49
N ASP A 110 10.95 13.23 19.56
CA ASP A 110 11.00 14.64 20.00
C ASP A 110 10.10 15.55 19.17
N TYR A 111 9.88 15.23 17.90
CA TYR A 111 9.04 15.99 16.99
C TYR A 111 7.59 15.49 16.99
N TYR A 112 7.37 14.17 16.89
CA TYR A 112 6.02 13.61 16.70
C TYR A 112 5.27 13.30 17.99
N PHE A 113 5.99 13.11 19.08
CA PHE A 113 5.44 12.76 20.40
C PHE A 113 6.07 13.65 21.49
N PRO A 114 5.93 14.98 21.40
CA PRO A 114 6.47 15.86 22.42
C PRO A 114 5.75 15.63 23.76
N GLY A 115 6.50 15.21 24.78
CA GLY A 115 5.99 15.01 26.14
C GLY A 115 5.32 13.66 26.41
N SER A 116 5.51 12.66 25.53
CA SER A 116 5.17 11.26 25.81
C SER A 116 6.22 10.55 26.65
#